data_AF-A0A350LUE7-F1
#
_entry.id   AF-A0A350LUE7-F1
#
_cell.length_a   1.000
_cell.length_b   1.000
_cell.length_c   1.000
_cell.angle_alpha   90.00
_cell.angle_beta   90.00
_cell.angle_gamma   90.00
#
_symmetry.space_group_name_H-M   'P 1'
#
loop_
_entity.id
_entity.type
_entity.pdbx_description
1 polymer ?
#
loop_
_entity_poly.entity_id
_entity_poly.type
_entity_poly.pdbx_seq_one_letter_code
_entity_poly.pdbx_strand_id
1 'polypeptide(L)' 'LLAYAQGFRILAAASEEYAWALDLATIARIWRAGCIIRSALLDDIAAAFDQDLPHGELILAPEIAQTLA' A
#
# COMPACT_ATOMS: atom_id res chain seq x y z
N LEU A 1 1.37 9.92 2.27
CA LEU A 1 0.17 9.26 1.71
C LEU A 1 0.19 9.22 0.20
N LEU A 2 0.12 10.36 -0.51
CA LEU A 2 0.08 10.37 -1.98
C LEU A 2 1.28 9.64 -2.62
N ALA A 3 2.49 9.88 -2.14
CA ALA A 3 3.69 9.18 -2.62
C ALA A 3 3.64 7.66 -2.42
N TYR A 4 3.05 7.18 -1.31
CA TYR A 4 2.85 5.75 -1.08
C TYR A 4 1.81 5.17 -2.05
N ALA A 5 0.66 5.83 -2.22
CA ALA A 5 -0.36 5.40 -3.18
C ALA A 5 0.20 5.31 -4.61
N GLN A 6 0.98 6.32 -5.04
CA GLN A 6 1.67 6.31 -6.33
C GLN A 6 2.70 5.17 -6.42
N GLY A 7 3.52 4.97 -5.38
CA GLY A 7 4.51 3.90 -5.34
C GLY A 7 3.87 2.51 -5.44
N PHE A 8 2.79 2.26 -4.71
CA PHE A 8 2.07 0.99 -4.78
C PHE A 8 1.40 0.77 -6.15
N ARG A 9 0.90 1.81 -6.82
CA ARG A 9 0.43 1.70 -8.20
C ARG A 9 1.54 1.28 -9.17
N ILE A 10 2.75 1.82 -9.00
CA ILE A 10 3.90 1.42 -9.81
C ILE A 10 4.24 -0.06 -9.56
N LEU A 11 4.19 -0.51 -8.31
CA LEU A 11 4.41 -1.93 -7.99
C LEU A 11 3.33 -2.85 -8.57
N ALA A 12 2.06 -2.44 -8.51
CA ALA A 12 0.95 -3.19 -9.10
C ALA A 12 1.13 -3.33 -10.62
N ALA A 13 1.41 -2.21 -11.32
CA ALA A 13 1.67 -2.23 -12.75
C ALA A 13 2.89 -3.09 -13.12
N ALA A 14 3.96 -3.04 -12.32
CA ALA A 14 5.12 -3.91 -12.53
C ALA A 14 4.79 -5.40 -12.28
N SER A 15 3.96 -5.70 -11.30
CA SER A 15 3.51 -7.07 -11.03
C SER A 15 2.75 -7.67 -12.21
N GLU A 16 1.90 -6.87 -12.86
CA GLU A 16 1.16 -7.26 -14.06
C GLU A 16 2.11 -7.43 -15.26
N GLU A 17 2.94 -6.42 -15.55
CA GLU A 17 3.87 -6.43 -16.69
C GLU A 17 4.85 -7.61 -16.65
N TYR A 18 5.40 -7.90 -15.46
CA TYR A 18 6.45 -8.91 -15.29
C TYR A 18 5.93 -10.24 -14.74
N ALA A 19 4.62 -10.40 -14.57
CA ALA A 19 3.97 -11.60 -14.03
C ALA A 19 4.56 -12.07 -12.68
N TRP A 20 4.89 -11.12 -11.79
CA TRP A 20 5.52 -11.43 -10.49
C TRP A 20 4.56 -11.89 -9.40
N ALA A 21 3.25 -11.66 -9.59
CA ALA A 21 2.22 -11.98 -8.59
C ALA A 21 2.55 -11.38 -7.20
N LEU A 22 2.92 -10.10 -7.17
CA LEU A 22 3.29 -9.41 -5.94
C LEU A 22 2.13 -9.33 -4.95
N ASP A 23 2.40 -9.71 -3.70
CA ASP A 23 1.51 -9.48 -2.57
C ASP A 23 1.83 -8.12 -1.93
N LEU A 24 1.04 -7.10 -2.28
CA LEU A 24 1.23 -5.73 -1.81
C LEU A 24 1.03 -5.59 -0.30
N ALA A 25 0.14 -6.38 0.30
CA ALA A 25 -0.08 -6.39 1.75
C ALA A 25 1.17 -6.90 2.48
N THR A 26 1.77 -7.99 1.97
CA THR A 26 3.02 -8.53 2.53
C THR A 26 4.19 -7.57 2.35
N ILE A 27 4.32 -6.90 1.20
CA ILE A 27 5.34 -5.86 0.99
C ILE A 27 5.20 -4.73 2.03
N ALA A 28 3.98 -4.22 2.23
CA ALA A 28 3.71 -3.20 3.24
C ALA A 28 4.08 -3.67 4.65
N ARG A 29 3.71 -4.92 5.02
CA ARG A 29 4.03 -5.53 6.31
C ARG A 29 5.53 -5.63 6.57
N ILE A 30 6.33 -6.01 5.55
CA ILE A 30 7.79 -6.13 5.67
C ILE A 30 8.43 -4.76 5.94
N TRP A 31 7.94 -3.69 5.31
CA TRP A 31 8.50 -2.35 5.48
C TRP A 31 8.22 -1.70 6.84
N ARG A 32 7.35 -2.28 7.67
CA ARG A 32 7.02 -1.75 9.01
C ARG A 32 8.21 -1.68 9.97
N ALA A 33 9.24 -2.48 9.74
CA ALA A 33 10.43 -2.51 10.60
C ALA A 33 11.73 -2.62 9.80
N GLY A 34 12.84 -2.22 10.42
CA GLY A 34 14.19 -2.32 9.86
C GLY A 34 14.53 -1.29 8.78
N CYS A 35 13.67 -1.11 7.77
CA CYS A 35 13.96 -0.22 6.65
C CYS A 35 13.92 1.27 7.04
N ILE A 36 14.46 2.13 6.17
CA ILE A 36 14.52 3.59 6.39
C ILE A 36 13.13 4.22 6.42
N ILE A 37 12.19 3.73 5.61
CA ILE A 37 10.83 4.29 5.46
C ILE A 37 9.83 3.80 6.53
N ARG A 38 10.30 2.99 7.50
CA ARG A 38 9.45 2.44 8.56
C ARG A 38 8.69 3.53 9.31
N SER A 39 7.39 3.33 9.51
CA SER A 39 6.51 4.27 10.20
C SER A 39 5.21 3.59 10.62
N ALA A 40 4.50 4.16 11.60
CA ALA A 40 3.18 3.67 12.02
C ALA A 40 2.17 3.66 10.86
N LEU A 41 2.32 4.56 9.89
CA LEU A 41 1.50 4.59 8.68
C LEU A 41 1.53 3.27 7.88
N LEU A 42 2.64 2.50 7.95
CA LEU A 42 2.73 1.22 7.23
C LEU A 42 1.87 0.12 7.86
N ASP A 43 1.45 0.27 9.12
CA ASP A 43 0.42 -0.60 9.71
C ASP A 43 -0.93 -0.37 9.03
N ASP A 44 -1.33 0.90 8.88
CA ASP A 44 -2.60 1.27 8.23
C ASP A 44 -2.61 0.88 6.76
N ILE A 45 -1.49 1.08 6.04
CA ILE A 45 -1.37 0.68 4.63
C ILE A 45 -1.47 -0.84 4.49
N ALA A 46 -0.82 -1.61 5.35
CA ALA A 46 -0.91 -3.07 5.32
C ALA A 46 -2.35 -3.55 5.59
N ALA A 47 -3.01 -2.96 6.59
CA ALA A 47 -4.41 -3.28 6.92
C ALA A 47 -5.37 -2.90 5.78
N ALA A 48 -5.12 -1.79 5.08
CA ALA A 48 -5.90 -1.37 3.93
C ALA A 48 -5.79 -2.37 2.77
N PHE A 49 -4.61 -2.95 2.53
CA PHE A 49 -4.43 -3.99 1.50
C PHE A 49 -4.99 -5.36 1.88
N ASP A 50 -5.20 -5.64 3.17
CA ASP A 50 -5.91 -6.85 3.63
C ASP A 50 -7.44 -6.75 3.39
N GLN A 51 -7.93 -5.60 2.93
CA GLN A 51 -9.33 -5.33 2.59
C GLN A 51 -9.50 -5.08 1.08
N ASP A 52 -10.75 -5.13 0.59
CA ASP A 52 -11.07 -4.73 -0.77
C ASP A 52 -10.95 -3.20 -0.92
N LEU A 53 -9.92 -2.77 -1.64
CA LEU A 53 -9.68 -1.36 -1.93
C LEU A 53 -10.77 -0.78 -2.85
N PRO A 54 -11.40 0.35 -2.50
CA PRO A 54 -12.34 1.03 -3.38
C PRO A 54 -11.67 1.40 -4.71
N HIS A 55 -12.19 0.87 -5.83
CA HIS A 55 -11.62 1.04 -7.17
C HIS A 55 -10.17 0.59 -7.33
N GLY A 56 -9.65 -0.24 -6.41
CA GLY A 56 -8.24 -0.66 -6.41
C GLY A 56 -7.26 0.44 -5.97
N GLU A 57 -7.74 1.56 -5.41
CA GLU A 57 -6.90 2.71 -5.06
C GLU A 57 -6.67 2.81 -3.54
N LEU A 58 -5.41 2.69 -3.11
CA LEU A 58 -5.03 2.81 -1.70
C LEU A 58 -5.46 4.14 -1.06
N ILE A 59 -5.42 5.23 -1.83
CA ILE A 59 -5.76 6.57 -1.32
C ILE A 59 -7.25 6.69 -0.94
N LEU A 60 -8.09 5.81 -1.48
CA LEU A 60 -9.53 5.76 -1.22
C LEU A 60 -9.91 4.79 -0.10
N ALA A 61 -8.94 4.05 0.46
CA ALA A 61 -9.19 3.17 1.60
C ALA A 61 -9.70 3.99 2.79
N PRO A 62 -10.72 3.52 3.55
CA PRO A 62 -11.34 4.29 4.62
C PRO A 62 -10.34 4.83 5.66
N GLU A 63 -9.36 4.03 6.06
CA GLU A 63 -8.34 4.37 7.05
C GLU A 63 -7.40 5.48 6.52
N ILE A 64 -7.06 5.40 5.23
CA ILE A 64 -6.18 6.36 4.57
C ILE A 64 -6.91 7.68 4.26
N ALA A 65 -8.15 7.59 3.76
CA ALA A 65 -8.96 8.74 3.38
C ALA A 65 -9.30 9.63 4.58
N GLN A 66 -9.58 9.03 5.75
CA GLN A 66 -9.81 9.78 6.99
C GLN A 66 -8.61 10.62 7.42
N THR A 67 -7.39 10.19 7.11
CA THR A 67 -6.15 10.90 7.46
C THR A 67 -5.89 12.12 6.56
N LEU A 68 -6.63 12.27 5.46
CA LEU A 68 -6.51 13.39 4.52
C LEU A 68 -7.48 14.55 4.83
N ALA A 69 -8.46 14.33 5.70
CA ALA A 69 -9.46 15.32 6.13
C ALA A 69 -8.90 16.22 7.25
#